data_AF-A0A0P1A7W9-F1
#
_entry.id   AF-A0A0P1A7W9-F1
#
_cell.length_a   1.000
_cell.length_b   1.000
_cell.length_c   1.000
_cell.angle_alpha   90.00
_cell.angle_beta   90.00
_cell.angle_gamma   90.00
#
_symmetry.space_group_name_H-M   'P 1'
#
loop_
_entity.id
_entity.type
_entity.pdbx_description
1 polymer ?
#
loop_
_entity_poly.entity_id
_entity_poly.type
_entity_poly.pdbx_seq_one_letter_code
_entity_poly.pdbx_strand_id
1 'polypeptide(L)'
;MALLIFWLLSGSAVCPDLSDQKRPRRLGNLAEVVPQTPTSFRSRDIPDTSPDMGSDPGDVVIPLDVSRDSGRHRSHREKSVVGGDDRVDRRPATRDALRALEDEILRDRSSAEDHAEVAYRCADDLDDLKHVVCRLPHLEDYFALSERFLAVEQANASLHVTVERLVPLEMLRHVRDAMAESQDLQKDYADKKGRGKVESFKVGVFIKF
;
A
#
# COMPACT_ATOMS: atom_id res chain seq x y z
N MET A 1 -4.75 8.02 9.63
CA MET A 1 -4.30 6.61 9.64
C MET A 1 -5.49 5.69 9.86
N ALA A 2 -6.45 5.70 8.94
CA ALA A 2 -7.54 4.73 8.85
C ALA A 2 -7.98 4.74 7.38
N LEU A 3 -8.41 3.59 6.86
CA LEU A 3 -8.71 3.29 5.45
C LEU A 3 -7.55 2.66 4.65
N LEU A 4 -7.13 1.47 5.08
CA LEU A 4 -6.32 0.55 4.27
C LEU A 4 -6.95 -0.87 4.21
N ILE A 5 -8.27 -0.99 4.39
CA ILE A 5 -8.94 -2.31 4.52
C ILE A 5 -9.99 -2.58 3.40
N PHE A 6 -10.36 -1.60 2.56
CA PHE A 6 -11.48 -1.82 1.63
C PHE A 6 -11.14 -2.61 0.35
N TRP A 7 -9.87 -2.85 0.03
CA TRP A 7 -9.48 -3.37 -1.29
C TRP A 7 -9.31 -4.90 -1.41
N LEU A 8 -9.51 -5.68 -0.34
CA LEU A 8 -9.36 -7.15 -0.41
C LEU A 8 -10.63 -7.92 -0.83
N LEU A 9 -11.76 -7.25 -1.16
CA LEU A 9 -13.04 -7.93 -1.39
C LEU A 9 -13.79 -7.65 -2.70
N SER A 10 -13.22 -6.92 -3.66
CA SER A 10 -13.86 -6.75 -4.97
C SER A 10 -13.17 -7.58 -6.04
N GLY A 11 -13.56 -8.84 -6.12
CA GLY A 11 -13.43 -9.61 -7.35
C GLY A 11 -14.41 -9.12 -8.42
N SER A 12 -14.05 -9.43 -9.67
CA SER A 12 -14.86 -9.36 -10.91
C SER A 12 -14.59 -8.17 -11.86
N ALA A 13 -13.67 -8.46 -12.79
CA ALA A 13 -13.86 -8.43 -14.25
C ALA A 13 -14.13 -7.08 -14.96
N VAL A 14 -13.23 -6.74 -15.89
CA VAL A 14 -13.41 -6.82 -17.37
C VAL A 14 -12.43 -5.83 -18.03
N CYS A 15 -11.53 -6.34 -18.88
CA CYS A 15 -11.23 -5.73 -20.19
C CYS A 15 -10.55 -6.77 -21.11
N PRO A 16 -10.83 -6.72 -22.43
CA PRO A 16 -10.76 -7.88 -23.31
C PRO A 16 -9.40 -8.02 -24.00
N ASP A 17 -8.95 -9.27 -24.13
CA ASP A 17 -7.81 -9.62 -24.98
C ASP A 17 -8.32 -10.06 -26.36
N LEU A 18 -7.75 -9.43 -27.39
CA LEU A 18 -7.94 -9.75 -28.80
C LEU A 18 -6.95 -10.83 -29.18
N SER A 19 -7.38 -12.09 -29.19
CA SER A 19 -6.61 -13.17 -29.82
C SER A 19 -7.51 -14.26 -30.37
N ASP A 20 -7.61 -14.20 -31.69
CA ASP A 20 -8.22 -15.11 -32.65
C ASP A 20 -7.83 -16.58 -32.46
N GLN A 21 -8.78 -17.47 -32.10
CA GLN A 21 -8.70 -18.90 -32.41
C GLN A 21 -10.07 -19.54 -32.70
N LYS A 22 -10.30 -19.77 -34.00
CA LYS A 22 -11.02 -20.89 -34.65
C LYS A 22 -11.85 -21.86 -33.78
N ARG A 23 -13.15 -21.84 -34.15
CA ARG A 23 -14.09 -22.95 -34.47
C ARG A 23 -15.04 -23.48 -33.39
N PRO A 24 -16.24 -23.94 -33.83
CA PRO A 24 -17.47 -23.87 -33.04
C PRO A 24 -18.08 -25.23 -32.70
N ARG A 25 -19.21 -25.16 -31.99
CA ARG A 25 -20.27 -26.16 -31.71
C ARG A 25 -20.15 -26.84 -30.34
N ARG A 26 -21.08 -26.50 -29.44
CA ARG A 26 -22.32 -27.27 -29.25
C ARG A 26 -23.26 -26.54 -28.28
N LEU A 27 -24.51 -26.40 -28.72
CA LEU A 27 -25.66 -26.08 -27.88
C LEU A 27 -25.82 -27.19 -26.82
N GLY A 28 -25.95 -26.82 -25.56
CA GLY A 28 -26.16 -27.73 -24.43
C GLY A 28 -26.98 -27.05 -23.33
N ASN A 29 -28.29 -27.07 -23.54
CA ASN A 29 -29.44 -27.03 -22.63
C ASN A 29 -29.33 -26.39 -21.24
N LEU A 30 -30.26 -25.44 -21.01
CA LEU A 30 -30.77 -25.05 -19.69
C LEU A 30 -31.17 -26.29 -18.88
N ALA A 31 -30.53 -26.49 -17.75
CA ALA A 31 -31.08 -27.22 -16.63
C ALA A 31 -30.83 -26.40 -15.36
N GLU A 32 -31.95 -26.08 -14.73
CA GLU A 32 -32.15 -25.38 -13.47
C GLU A 32 -31.26 -25.98 -12.36
N VAL A 33 -30.21 -25.27 -11.96
CA VAL A 33 -29.38 -25.64 -10.80
C VAL A 33 -29.66 -24.64 -9.68
N VAL A 34 -30.38 -25.14 -8.69
CA VAL A 34 -30.63 -24.52 -7.38
C VAL A 34 -29.28 -24.15 -6.75
N PRO A 35 -29.06 -22.91 -6.29
CA PRO A 35 -27.85 -22.57 -5.56
C PRO A 35 -27.86 -23.29 -4.20
N GLN A 36 -27.02 -24.32 -4.09
CA GLN A 36 -26.71 -24.99 -2.83
C GLN A 36 -25.80 -24.09 -1.98
N THR A 37 -26.22 -23.85 -0.75
CA THR A 37 -25.46 -23.17 0.31
C THR A 37 -24.16 -23.93 0.61
N PRO A 38 -22.98 -23.32 0.45
CA PRO A 38 -21.73 -23.97 0.85
C PRO A 38 -21.60 -23.99 2.38
N THR A 39 -21.42 -25.21 2.86
CA THR A 39 -21.27 -25.64 4.25
C THR A 39 -20.01 -25.04 4.91
N SER A 40 -20.16 -24.71 6.19
CA SER A 40 -19.14 -24.26 7.15
C SER A 40 -17.71 -24.78 6.92
N PHE A 41 -16.74 -23.87 6.86
CA PHE A 41 -15.33 -24.22 7.05
C PHE A 41 -15.08 -24.57 8.51
N ARG A 42 -14.70 -25.82 8.73
CA ARG A 42 -14.22 -26.40 9.98
C ARG A 42 -12.82 -25.84 10.25
N SER A 43 -12.70 -24.95 11.23
CA SER A 43 -11.44 -24.38 11.71
C SER A 43 -10.49 -25.50 12.15
N ARG A 44 -9.35 -25.62 11.49
CA ARG A 44 -8.25 -26.50 11.89
C ARG A 44 -7.25 -25.63 12.64
N ASP A 45 -7.30 -25.72 13.96
CA ASP A 45 -6.23 -25.51 14.95
C ASP A 45 -5.02 -24.70 14.47
N ILE A 46 -5.05 -23.40 14.75
CA ILE A 46 -3.86 -22.55 14.80
C ILE A 46 -3.25 -22.74 16.20
N PRO A 47 -2.04 -23.30 16.35
CA PRO A 47 -1.36 -23.24 17.63
C PRO A 47 -0.98 -21.78 17.93
N ASP A 48 -1.56 -21.30 19.02
CA ASP A 48 -1.38 -19.99 19.61
C ASP A 48 0.00 -19.93 20.27
N THR A 49 0.99 -19.33 19.60
CA THR A 49 2.21 -18.84 20.26
C THR A 49 2.40 -17.38 19.91
N SER A 50 1.69 -16.54 20.65
CA SER A 50 2.00 -15.13 20.85
C SER A 50 3.33 -15.00 21.61
N PRO A 51 4.39 -14.38 21.06
CA PRO A 51 5.47 -13.87 21.86
C PRO A 51 5.08 -12.48 22.38
N ASP A 52 4.88 -12.43 23.70
CA ASP A 52 4.78 -11.21 24.51
C ASP A 52 6.10 -10.42 24.42
N MET A 53 6.18 -9.49 23.47
CA MET A 53 7.29 -8.54 23.36
C MET A 53 6.95 -7.30 24.18
N GLY A 54 7.03 -7.45 25.50
CA GLY A 54 7.13 -6.31 26.42
C GLY A 54 8.36 -5.47 26.05
N SER A 55 8.12 -4.31 25.45
CA SER A 55 9.17 -3.32 25.20
C SER A 55 9.36 -2.50 26.48
N ASP A 56 10.46 -2.77 27.18
CA ASP A 56 10.97 -1.96 28.30
C ASP A 56 11.83 -0.80 27.76
N PRO A 57 11.40 0.47 27.86
CA PRO A 57 12.17 1.62 27.40
C PRO A 57 12.91 2.21 28.60
N GLY A 58 14.06 1.63 28.96
CA GLY A 58 14.68 2.01 30.22
C GLY A 58 16.12 1.57 30.44
N ASP A 59 17.03 1.74 29.48
CA ASP A 59 18.38 2.15 29.89
C ASP A 59 19.13 2.98 28.85
N VAL A 60 19.54 4.17 29.29
CA VAL A 60 20.38 5.10 28.57
C VAL A 60 21.81 4.61 28.74
N VAL A 61 22.25 3.71 27.86
CA VAL A 61 23.67 3.37 27.76
C VAL A 61 24.30 4.24 26.68
N ILE A 62 24.98 5.27 27.20
CA ILE A 62 26.04 6.12 26.63
C ILE A 62 26.61 5.59 25.30
N PRO A 63 26.74 6.44 24.25
CA PRO A 63 27.54 6.10 23.07
C PRO A 63 28.97 5.84 23.53
N LEU A 64 29.37 4.58 23.61
CA LEU A 64 30.76 4.24 23.85
C LEU A 64 31.50 4.59 22.57
N ASP A 65 32.32 5.63 22.70
CA ASP A 65 33.22 6.18 21.70
C ASP A 65 33.76 5.08 20.79
N VAL A 66 33.33 5.12 19.52
CA VAL A 66 33.96 4.35 18.46
C VAL A 66 35.38 4.90 18.38
N SER A 67 36.31 4.19 19.01
CA SER A 67 37.75 4.40 18.81
C SER A 67 38.05 4.09 17.35
N ARG A 68 37.86 5.12 16.51
CA ARG A 68 38.53 5.26 15.23
C ARG A 68 40.02 5.42 15.55
N ASP A 69 40.71 4.29 15.75
CA ASP A 69 42.17 4.29 15.63
C ASP A 69 42.52 4.37 14.15
N SER A 70 42.48 5.64 13.72
CA SER A 70 43.05 6.17 12.51
C SER A 70 44.53 5.78 12.42
N GLY A 71 44.83 4.86 11.50
CA GLY A 71 46.01 5.01 10.64
C GLY A 71 47.34 5.08 11.38
N ARG A 72 47.72 4.03 12.12
CA ARG A 72 49.14 3.74 12.29
C ARG A 72 49.70 3.10 11.03
N HIS A 73 49.99 3.93 10.03
CA HIS A 73 51.11 3.68 9.16
C HIS A 73 52.36 3.56 10.03
N ARG A 74 52.79 2.32 10.30
CA ARG A 74 54.17 2.09 10.71
C ARG A 74 55.04 2.40 9.51
N SER A 75 55.40 3.67 9.34
CA SER A 75 56.65 4.02 8.68
C SER A 75 57.76 3.37 9.51
N HIS A 76 58.19 2.20 9.03
CA HIS A 76 59.32 1.47 9.59
C HIS A 76 60.56 2.34 9.38
N ARG A 77 60.88 3.14 10.39
CA ARG A 77 62.10 3.94 10.48
C ARG A 77 63.30 3.05 10.18
N GLU A 78 63.94 3.32 9.05
CA GLU A 78 65.24 2.79 8.67
C GLU A 78 66.22 3.01 9.84
N LYS A 79 66.58 1.90 10.49
CA LYS A 79 67.86 1.78 11.17
C LYS A 79 68.72 0.96 10.23
N SER A 80 69.54 1.64 9.45
CA SER A 80 70.68 1.05 8.76
C SER A 80 71.64 0.50 9.83
N VAL A 81 71.47 -0.76 10.21
CA VAL A 81 72.51 -1.51 10.91
C VAL A 81 73.40 -2.11 9.84
N VAL A 82 74.57 -1.50 9.72
CA VAL A 82 75.76 -2.03 9.07
C VAL A 82 75.95 -3.50 9.46
N GLY A 83 76.07 -4.36 8.45
CA GLY A 83 76.78 -5.65 8.53
C GLY A 83 76.18 -6.67 9.49
N GLY A 84 75.23 -7.47 9.00
CA GLY A 84 74.69 -8.60 9.74
C GLY A 84 74.24 -9.70 8.79
N ASP A 85 75.22 -10.35 8.17
CA ASP A 85 75.19 -11.75 7.72
C ASP A 85 73.79 -12.32 7.39
N ASP A 86 73.45 -12.30 6.10
CA ASP A 86 72.33 -13.04 5.48
C ASP A 86 72.57 -14.55 5.54
N ARG A 87 72.89 -15.06 6.74
CA ARG A 87 72.87 -16.49 7.03
C ARG A 87 71.42 -16.83 7.26
N VAL A 88 70.72 -17.06 6.15
CA VAL A 88 69.54 -17.91 6.13
C VAL A 88 69.86 -19.08 7.06
N ASP A 89 69.10 -19.22 8.15
CA ASP A 89 69.27 -20.31 9.09
C ASP A 89 69.05 -21.61 8.31
N ARG A 90 70.13 -22.15 7.75
CA ARG A 90 70.19 -23.36 6.92
C ARG A 90 70.00 -24.61 7.77
N ARG A 91 69.28 -24.50 8.89
CA ARG A 91 68.81 -25.67 9.61
C ARG A 91 67.92 -26.46 8.64
N PRO A 92 68.26 -27.74 8.37
CA PRO A 92 67.42 -28.56 7.54
C PRO A 92 66.04 -28.61 8.18
N ALA A 93 65.01 -28.22 7.41
CA ALA A 93 63.63 -28.32 7.84
C ALA A 93 63.39 -29.76 8.29
N THR A 94 62.89 -29.93 9.52
CA THR A 94 62.55 -31.25 10.01
C THR A 94 61.40 -31.79 9.16
N ARG A 95 61.37 -33.11 8.96
CA ARG A 95 60.29 -33.79 8.24
C ARG A 95 58.91 -33.41 8.79
N ASP A 96 58.82 -33.19 10.10
CA ASP A 96 57.59 -32.78 10.78
C ASP A 96 57.14 -31.37 10.40
N ALA A 97 58.09 -30.43 10.19
CA ALA A 97 57.77 -29.08 9.73
C ALA A 97 57.23 -29.08 8.29
N LEU A 98 57.80 -29.92 7.42
CA LEU A 98 57.28 -30.09 6.05
C LEU A 98 55.88 -30.70 6.05
N ARG A 99 55.63 -31.72 6.89
CA ARG A 99 54.29 -32.29 7.05
C ARG A 99 53.27 -31.28 7.58
N ALA A 100 53.66 -30.47 8.57
CA ALA A 100 52.78 -29.42 9.10
C ALA A 100 52.40 -28.39 8.03
N LEU A 101 53.35 -28.00 7.18
CA LEU A 101 53.11 -27.10 6.06
C LEU A 101 52.19 -27.73 5.01
N GLU A 102 52.37 -29.02 4.69
CA GLU A 102 51.46 -29.74 3.79
C GLU A 102 50.03 -29.76 4.34
N ASP A 103 49.86 -30.05 5.64
CA ASP A 103 48.55 -30.05 6.30
C ASP A 103 47.90 -28.66 6.35
N GLU A 104 48.69 -27.59 6.43
CA GLU A 104 48.23 -26.20 6.36
C GLU A 104 47.75 -25.85 4.95
N ILE A 105 48.57 -26.16 3.92
CA ILE A 105 48.20 -25.94 2.51
C ILE A 105 46.90 -26.68 2.15
N LEU A 106 46.74 -27.91 2.64
CA LEU A 106 45.52 -28.68 2.42
C LEU A 106 44.31 -28.05 3.09
N ARG A 107 44.47 -27.49 4.29
CA ARG A 107 43.40 -26.76 5.00
C ARG A 107 43.01 -25.46 4.29
N ASP A 108 44.00 -24.69 3.87
CA ASP A 108 43.76 -23.44 3.14
C ASP A 108 43.05 -23.68 1.81
N ARG A 109 43.44 -24.74 1.10
CA ARG A 109 42.77 -25.15 -0.13
C ARG A 109 41.31 -25.55 0.14
N SER A 110 41.06 -26.38 1.16
CA SER A 110 39.69 -26.76 1.54
C SER A 110 38.85 -25.53 1.89
N SER A 111 39.40 -24.59 2.66
CA SER A 111 38.74 -23.33 3.02
C SER A 111 38.42 -22.47 1.79
N ALA A 112 39.36 -22.38 0.83
CA ALA A 112 39.14 -21.65 -0.42
C ALA A 112 38.02 -22.27 -1.27
N GLU A 113 37.93 -23.61 -1.30
CA GLU A 113 36.85 -24.34 -1.98
C GLU A 113 35.50 -24.06 -1.31
N ASP A 114 35.42 -24.09 0.03
CA ASP A 114 34.20 -23.74 0.78
C ASP A 114 33.75 -22.30 0.51
N HIS A 115 34.69 -21.35 0.49
CA HIS A 115 34.40 -19.96 0.17
C HIS A 115 33.93 -19.75 -1.28
N ALA A 116 34.50 -20.50 -2.23
CA ALA A 116 34.04 -20.47 -3.61
C ALA A 116 32.60 -20.99 -3.73
N GLU A 117 32.24 -22.07 -3.03
CA GLU A 117 30.87 -22.59 -2.99
C GLU A 117 29.87 -21.55 -2.47
N VAL A 118 30.20 -20.85 -1.37
CA VAL A 118 29.36 -19.77 -0.84
C VAL A 118 29.21 -18.64 -1.85
N ALA A 119 30.29 -18.24 -2.52
CA ALA A 119 30.25 -17.19 -3.54
C ALA A 119 29.35 -17.55 -4.73
N TYR A 120 29.38 -18.81 -5.19
CA TYR A 120 28.49 -19.29 -6.26
C TYR A 120 27.03 -19.25 -5.83
N ARG A 121 26.71 -19.74 -4.63
CA ARG A 121 25.33 -19.67 -4.09
C ARG A 121 24.83 -18.23 -4.00
N CYS A 122 25.68 -17.32 -3.51
CA CYS A 122 25.32 -15.90 -3.46
C CYS A 122 25.10 -15.30 -4.84
N ALA A 123 25.84 -15.72 -5.86
CA ALA A 123 25.62 -15.28 -7.24
C ALA A 123 24.27 -15.76 -7.78
N ASP A 124 23.92 -17.03 -7.54
CA ASP A 124 22.62 -17.59 -7.92
C ASP A 124 21.47 -16.85 -7.21
N ASP A 125 21.57 -16.62 -5.90
CA ASP A 125 20.57 -15.88 -5.12
C ASP A 125 20.38 -14.44 -5.65
N LEU A 126 21.45 -13.79 -6.11
CA LEU A 126 21.39 -12.45 -6.70
C LEU A 126 20.70 -12.45 -8.07
N ASP A 127 20.95 -13.46 -8.89
CA ASP A 127 20.27 -13.61 -10.19
C ASP A 127 18.78 -13.93 -10.01
N ASP A 128 18.42 -14.75 -9.02
CA ASP A 128 17.03 -15.00 -8.63
C ASP A 128 16.34 -13.72 -8.15
N LEU A 129 17.01 -12.94 -7.28
CA LEU A 129 16.49 -11.65 -6.82
C LEU A 129 16.27 -10.69 -7.98
N LYS A 130 17.22 -10.60 -8.91
CA LYS A 130 17.08 -9.80 -10.13
C LYS A 130 15.87 -10.24 -10.94
N HIS A 131 15.64 -11.54 -11.09
CA HIS A 131 14.45 -12.07 -11.76
C HIS A 131 13.15 -11.63 -11.07
N VAL A 132 13.09 -11.68 -9.73
CA VAL A 132 11.92 -11.19 -8.97
C VAL A 132 11.71 -9.70 -9.18
N VAL A 133 12.77 -8.89 -9.10
CA VAL A 133 12.71 -7.44 -9.32
C VAL A 133 12.26 -7.11 -10.74
N CYS A 134 12.73 -7.83 -11.75
CA CYS A 134 12.27 -7.66 -13.13
C CYS A 134 10.82 -8.14 -13.36
N ARG A 135 10.32 -9.06 -12.53
CA ARG A 135 8.94 -9.55 -12.60
C ARG A 135 7.96 -8.74 -11.77
N LEU A 136 8.43 -7.89 -10.86
CA LEU A 136 7.59 -6.89 -10.20
C LEU A 136 7.06 -5.94 -11.29
N PRO A 137 5.75 -6.00 -11.60
CA PRO A 137 5.19 -5.18 -12.66
C PRO A 137 5.40 -3.71 -12.29
N HIS A 138 5.89 -2.99 -13.29
CA HIS A 138 6.32 -1.60 -13.36
C HIS A 138 5.97 -0.76 -12.13
N LEU A 139 7.00 -0.42 -11.36
CA LEU A 139 6.90 0.65 -10.36
C LEU A 139 6.36 1.95 -10.98
N GLU A 140 6.58 2.14 -12.28
CA GLU A 140 6.00 3.20 -13.09
C GLU A 140 4.46 3.13 -13.14
N ASP A 141 3.86 1.94 -13.18
CA ASP A 141 2.39 1.77 -13.13
C ASP A 141 1.85 2.16 -11.75
N TYR A 142 2.60 1.85 -10.69
CA TYR A 142 2.23 2.26 -9.33
C TYR A 142 2.33 3.78 -9.17
N PHE A 143 3.36 4.41 -9.73
CA PHE A 143 3.49 5.87 -9.72
C PHE A 143 2.34 6.53 -10.49
N ALA A 144 2.04 6.05 -11.71
CA ALA A 144 0.93 6.54 -12.51
C ALA A 144 -0.44 6.28 -11.86
N LEU A 145 -0.59 5.21 -11.08
CA LEU A 145 -1.79 4.95 -10.27
C LEU A 145 -1.90 5.93 -9.09
N SER A 146 -0.79 6.21 -8.41
CA SER A 146 -0.71 7.16 -7.30
C SER A 146 -1.07 8.58 -7.75
N GLU A 147 -0.54 9.05 -8.87
CA GLU A 147 -0.90 10.35 -9.44
C GLU A 147 -2.39 10.44 -9.79
N ARG A 148 -2.94 9.39 -10.39
CA ARG A 148 -4.39 9.31 -10.69
C ARG A 148 -5.23 9.35 -9.42
N PHE A 149 -4.82 8.64 -8.37
CA PHE A 149 -5.51 8.65 -7.10
C PHE A 149 -5.52 10.04 -6.46
N LEU A 150 -4.38 10.74 -6.48
CA LEU A 150 -4.28 12.12 -5.98
C LEU A 150 -5.20 13.08 -6.77
N ALA A 151 -5.26 12.95 -8.10
CA ALA A 151 -6.15 13.76 -8.92
C ALA A 151 -7.63 13.53 -8.57
N VAL A 152 -8.04 12.28 -8.30
CA VAL A 152 -9.39 11.95 -7.85
C VAL A 152 -9.68 12.56 -6.48
N GLU A 153 -8.74 12.48 -5.55
CA GLU A 153 -8.90 13.06 -4.20
C GLU A 153 -9.12 14.57 -4.26
N GLN A 154 -8.35 15.28 -5.08
CA GLN A 154 -8.52 16.72 -5.31
C GLN A 154 -9.86 17.06 -5.95
N ALA A 155 -10.27 16.29 -6.97
CA ALA A 155 -11.57 16.48 -7.61
C ALA A 155 -12.73 16.26 -6.63
N ASN A 156 -12.62 15.26 -5.76
CA ASN A 156 -13.63 14.99 -4.73
C ASN A 156 -13.71 16.11 -3.69
N ALA A 157 -12.57 16.64 -3.24
CA ALA A 157 -12.53 17.81 -2.36
C ALA A 157 -13.19 19.04 -3.01
N SER A 158 -12.93 19.27 -4.30
CA SER A 158 -13.58 20.35 -5.07
C SER A 158 -15.10 20.15 -5.18
N LEU A 159 -15.54 18.91 -5.43
CA LEU A 159 -16.95 18.56 -5.49
C LEU A 159 -17.64 18.82 -4.14
N HIS A 160 -17.00 18.42 -3.03
CA HIS A 160 -17.53 18.63 -1.69
C HIS A 160 -17.80 20.13 -1.41
N VAL A 161 -16.82 20.99 -1.70
CA VAL A 161 -16.98 22.45 -1.56
C VAL A 161 -18.11 22.98 -2.44
N THR A 162 -18.27 22.45 -3.65
CA THR A 162 -19.35 22.85 -4.57
C THR A 162 -20.72 22.44 -4.03
N VAL A 163 -20.84 21.22 -3.52
CA VAL A 163 -22.08 20.71 -2.91
C VAL A 163 -22.46 21.56 -1.69
N GLU A 164 -21.51 21.86 -0.81
CA GLU A 164 -21.75 22.72 0.36
C GLU A 164 -22.27 24.11 -0.02
N ARG A 165 -21.78 24.68 -1.14
CA ARG A 165 -22.26 25.96 -1.67
C ARG A 165 -23.67 25.89 -2.27
N LEU A 166 -24.09 24.73 -2.78
CA LEU A 166 -25.41 24.55 -3.38
C LEU A 166 -26.52 24.36 -2.32
N VAL A 167 -26.20 23.80 -1.15
CA VAL A 167 -27.19 23.53 -0.09
C VAL A 167 -28.00 24.78 0.31
N PRO A 168 -27.40 25.96 0.60
CA PRO A 168 -28.16 27.16 0.94
C PRO A 168 -29.00 27.70 -0.22
N LEU A 169 -28.54 27.54 -1.46
CA LEU A 169 -29.25 28.01 -2.65
C LEU A 169 -30.52 27.19 -2.89
N GLU A 170 -30.45 25.89 -2.66
CA GLU A 170 -31.62 25.00 -2.73
C GLU A 170 -32.67 25.39 -1.68
N MET A 171 -32.22 25.68 -0.45
CA MET A 171 -33.10 26.17 0.61
C MET A 171 -33.76 27.51 0.24
N LEU A 172 -33.01 28.45 -0.32
CA LEU A 172 -33.56 29.74 -0.76
C LEU A 172 -34.59 29.59 -1.89
N ARG A 173 -34.39 28.62 -2.79
CA ARG A 173 -35.36 28.29 -3.83
C ARG A 173 -36.67 27.81 -3.20
N HIS A 174 -36.60 26.85 -2.27
CA HIS A 174 -37.77 26.37 -1.54
C HIS A 174 -38.51 27.47 -0.76
N VAL A 175 -37.77 28.37 -0.09
CA VAL A 175 -38.39 29.50 0.63
C VAL A 175 -39.09 30.45 -0.34
N ARG A 176 -38.50 30.73 -1.50
CA ARG A 176 -39.12 31.57 -2.54
C ARG A 176 -40.40 30.96 -3.07
N ASP A 177 -40.39 29.66 -3.37
CA ASP A 177 -41.56 28.96 -3.90
C ASP A 177 -42.70 28.96 -2.87
N ALA A 178 -42.40 28.68 -1.60
CA ALA A 178 -43.37 28.76 -0.51
C ALA A 178 -43.94 30.18 -0.29
N MET A 179 -43.12 31.23 -0.47
CA MET A 179 -43.59 32.62 -0.40
C MET A 179 -44.55 32.95 -1.55
N ALA A 180 -44.25 32.49 -2.77
CA ALA A 180 -45.13 32.69 -3.93
C ALA A 180 -46.49 31.99 -3.72
N GLU A 181 -46.48 30.73 -3.26
CA GLU A 181 -47.72 30.00 -2.93
C GLU A 181 -48.54 30.71 -1.85
N SER A 182 -47.87 31.22 -0.80
CA SER A 182 -48.54 31.98 0.27
C SER A 182 -49.19 33.27 -0.24
N GLN A 183 -48.54 33.97 -1.17
CA GLN A 183 -49.10 35.18 -1.80
C GLN A 183 -50.33 34.85 -2.66
N ASP A 184 -50.29 33.78 -3.43
CA ASP A 184 -51.43 33.34 -4.25
C ASP A 184 -52.62 32.94 -3.36
N LEU A 185 -52.37 32.24 -2.26
CA LEU A 185 -53.41 31.89 -1.28
C LEU A 185 -54.01 33.13 -0.60
N GLN A 186 -53.18 34.13 -0.24
CA GLN A 186 -53.67 35.39 0.33
C GLN A 186 -54.56 36.16 -0.67
N LYS A 187 -54.15 36.17 -1.94
CA LYS A 187 -54.93 36.80 -3.02
C LYS A 187 -56.28 36.10 -3.22
N ASP A 188 -56.30 34.78 -3.32
CA ASP A 188 -57.54 34.00 -3.47
C ASP A 188 -58.47 34.18 -2.25
N TYR A 189 -57.92 34.22 -1.04
CA TYR A 189 -58.68 34.53 0.17
C TYR A 189 -59.29 35.94 0.13
N ALA A 190 -58.52 36.95 -0.29
CA ALA A 190 -59.01 38.32 -0.43
C ALA A 190 -60.13 38.42 -1.47
N ASP A 191 -59.99 37.76 -2.63
CA ASP A 191 -60.98 37.73 -3.70
C ASP A 191 -62.29 37.03 -3.26
N LYS A 192 -62.19 35.91 -2.54
CA LYS A 192 -63.34 35.20 -1.95
C LYS A 192 -64.06 36.07 -0.91
N LYS A 193 -63.31 36.72 -0.01
CA LYS A 193 -63.86 37.62 1.01
C LYS A 193 -64.53 38.86 0.40
N GLY A 194 -63.97 39.41 -0.67
CA GLY A 194 -64.56 40.51 -1.43
C GLY A 194 -65.90 40.13 -2.06
N ARG A 195 -65.99 38.95 -2.69
CA ARG A 195 -67.24 38.45 -3.29
C ARG A 195 -68.36 38.22 -2.28
N GLY A 196 -68.08 37.61 -1.12
CA GLY A 196 -69.10 37.36 -0.09
C GLY A 196 -69.75 38.64 0.49
N LYS A 197 -69.04 39.78 0.44
CA LYS A 197 -69.61 41.07 0.87
C LYS A 197 -70.65 41.61 -0.12
N VAL A 198 -70.51 41.36 -1.43
CA VAL A 198 -71.44 41.87 -2.44
C VAL A 198 -72.77 41.12 -2.42
N GLU A 199 -72.75 39.83 -2.09
CA GLU A 199 -73.97 39.01 -2.03
C GLU A 199 -74.83 39.30 -0.79
N SER A 200 -74.21 39.63 0.36
CA SER A 200 -74.95 39.96 1.59
C SER A 200 -75.68 41.31 1.53
N PHE A 201 -75.21 42.28 0.73
CA PHE A 201 -75.95 43.52 0.47
C PHE A 201 -77.19 43.31 -0.43
N LYS A 202 -77.26 42.23 -1.22
CA LYS A 202 -78.38 41.99 -2.14
C LYS A 202 -79.61 41.35 -1.47
N VAL A 203 -79.44 40.72 -0.30
CA VAL A 203 -80.54 40.03 0.43
C VAL A 203 -81.29 40.97 1.39
N GLY A 204 -80.72 42.13 1.76
CA GLY A 204 -81.33 43.06 2.72
C GLY A 204 -82.32 44.10 2.16
N VAL A 205 -82.54 44.17 0.84
CA VAL A 205 -83.29 45.27 0.19
C VAL A 205 -84.74 44.88 -0.20
N PHE A 206 -85.19 43.65 0.06
CA PHE A 206 -86.53 43.17 -0.30
C PHE A 206 -87.45 42.87 0.90
N ILE A 207 -87.50 43.76 1.91
CA ILE A 207 -88.63 43.77 2.88
C ILE A 207 -89.15 45.20 3.02
N LYS A 208 -90.02 45.58 2.10
CA LYS A 208 -91.03 46.61 2.28
C LYS A 208 -92.14 46.32 1.28
N PHE A 209 -93.20 45.67 1.74
CA PHE A 209 -94.59 46.11 1.64
C PHE A 209 -95.43 45.23 2.58
#